data_AF-A0A6B3DJ34-F1
#
_entry.id   AF-A0A6B3DJ34-F1
#
_cell.length_a   1.000
_cell.length_b   1.000
_cell.length_c   1.000
_cell.angle_alpha   90.00
_cell.angle_beta   90.00
_cell.angle_gamma   90.00
#
_symmetry.space_group_name_H-M   'P 1'
#
loop_
_entity.id
_entity.type
_entity.pdbx_description
1 polymer ?
#
loop_
_entity_poly.entity_id
_entity_poly.type
_entity_poly.pdbx_seq_one_letter_code
_entity_poly.pdbx_strand_id
1 'polypeptide(L)'
;MTPDLLEWLCAQLDEDERIARATEWCVGTHTFNGWDVGRADEYEWEIQSRNAVIGRGLNEEFARHIVAHDPARVLREIDAKRRITELCEPPLVEVTSPGDSERSFIPGEGPPWGLNVLKLLALPYADRPGYREEWRP
;
A
#
# COMPACT_ATOMS: atom_id res chain seq x y z
N MET A 1 19.57 -1.98 8.31
CA MET A 1 19.24 -2.25 6.89
C MET A 1 17.85 -2.86 6.75
N THR A 2 17.61 -4.13 7.12
CA THR A 2 16.25 -4.70 7.07
C THR A 2 15.25 -3.95 7.96
N PRO A 3 15.57 -3.60 9.23
CA PRO A 3 14.66 -2.82 10.06
C PRO A 3 14.36 -1.43 9.49
N ASP A 4 15.39 -0.69 9.03
CA ASP A 4 15.22 0.64 8.42
C ASP A 4 14.35 0.60 7.15
N LEU A 5 14.58 -0.37 6.27
CA LEU A 5 13.81 -0.54 5.03
C LEU A 5 12.36 -0.87 5.35
N LEU A 6 12.14 -1.78 6.30
CA LEU A 6 10.80 -2.20 6.70
C LEU A 6 10.02 -1.06 7.34
N GLU A 7 10.63 -0.34 8.30
CA GLU A 7 10.04 0.83 8.93
C GLU A 7 9.66 1.89 7.90
N TRP A 8 10.58 2.20 6.97
CA TRP A 8 10.32 3.17 5.92
C TRP A 8 9.21 2.71 4.94
N LEU A 9 9.22 1.43 4.54
CA LEU A 9 8.19 0.87 3.66
C LEU A 9 6.81 0.89 4.32
N CYS A 10 6.72 0.54 5.60
CA CYS A 10 5.47 0.63 6.37
C CYS A 10 4.95 2.08 6.39
N ALA A 11 5.82 3.07 6.60
CA ALA A 11 5.43 4.48 6.53
C ALA A 11 4.93 4.89 5.14
N GLN A 12 5.47 4.35 4.05
CA GLN A 12 4.95 4.60 2.70
C GLN A 12 3.56 4.00 2.49
N LEU A 13 3.34 2.79 2.99
CA LEU A 13 2.03 2.13 2.93
C LEU A 13 0.98 2.86 3.76
N ASP A 14 1.37 3.38 4.94
CA ASP A 14 0.50 4.22 5.78
C ASP A 14 0.08 5.50 5.08
N GLU A 15 1.00 6.18 4.39
CA GLU A 15 0.70 7.40 3.64
C GLU A 15 -0.20 7.12 2.43
N ASP A 16 0.07 6.05 1.67
CA ASP A 16 -0.79 5.62 0.56
C ASP A 16 -2.21 5.27 1.04
N GLU A 17 -2.31 4.59 2.18
CA GLU A 17 -3.59 4.26 2.81
C GLU A 17 -4.34 5.52 3.22
N ARG A 18 -3.66 6.48 3.85
CA ARG A 18 -4.24 7.77 4.24
C ARG A 18 -4.79 8.52 3.02
N ILE A 19 -4.03 8.57 1.92
CA ILE A 19 -4.45 9.20 0.66
C ILE A 19 -5.67 8.47 0.08
N ALA A 20 -5.62 7.13 0.01
CA ALA A 20 -6.73 6.33 -0.51
C ALA A 20 -8.00 6.52 0.33
N ARG A 21 -7.92 6.48 1.67
CA ARG A 21 -9.07 6.68 2.56
C ARG A 21 -9.65 8.09 2.49
N ALA A 22 -8.82 9.10 2.25
CA ALA A 22 -9.31 10.47 2.09
C ALA A 22 -10.31 10.62 0.92
N THR A 23 -10.22 9.74 -0.08
CA THR A 23 -11.18 9.71 -1.20
C THR A 23 -12.53 9.08 -0.84
N GLU A 24 -12.62 8.26 0.23
CA GLU A 24 -13.89 7.68 0.70
C GLU A 24 -14.86 8.77 1.18
N TRP A 25 -14.33 9.88 1.70
CA TRP A 25 -15.12 11.02 2.19
C TRP A 25 -15.91 11.72 1.07
N CYS A 26 -15.45 11.65 -0.18
CA CYS A 26 -16.16 12.23 -1.33
C CYS A 26 -17.42 11.44 -1.72
N VAL A 27 -17.65 10.26 -1.13
CA VAL A 27 -18.73 9.34 -1.51
C VAL A 27 -19.52 8.97 -0.26
N GLY A 28 -20.58 9.73 0.04
CA GLY A 28 -21.40 9.56 1.24
C GLY A 28 -21.72 8.10 1.58
N THR A 29 -21.18 7.66 2.72
CA THR A 29 -21.47 6.47 3.55
C THR A 29 -21.85 5.14 2.87
N HIS A 30 -21.01 4.14 3.16
CA HIS A 30 -21.31 2.71 3.31
C HIS A 30 -21.86 1.96 2.09
N THR A 31 -21.11 1.99 1.01
CA THR A 31 -20.73 0.83 0.18
C THR A 31 -20.00 1.43 -1.00
N PHE A 32 -18.66 1.38 -0.99
CA PHE A 32 -17.85 1.86 -2.11
C PHE A 32 -18.06 0.89 -3.28
N ASN A 33 -19.13 1.10 -4.06
CA ASN A 33 -19.14 0.64 -5.44
C ASN A 33 -18.13 1.57 -6.12
N GLY A 34 -16.97 1.04 -6.48
CA GLY A 34 -15.81 1.77 -6.95
C GLY A 34 -16.08 2.80 -8.04
N TRP A 35 -15.02 3.50 -8.45
CA TRP A 35 -15.14 4.46 -9.54
C TRP A 35 -15.56 3.76 -10.83
N ASP A 36 -16.33 4.43 -11.65
CA ASP A 36 -16.76 3.95 -12.96
C ASP A 36 -16.50 5.02 -14.01
N VAL A 37 -16.37 4.58 -15.26
CA VAL A 37 -16.15 5.45 -16.42
C VAL A 37 -17.51 5.78 -17.03
N GLY A 38 -17.81 7.07 -17.12
CA GLY A 38 -18.99 7.61 -17.79
C GLY A 38 -18.62 8.40 -19.04
N ARG A 39 -19.58 8.56 -19.95
CA ARG A 39 -19.43 9.47 -21.09
C ARG A 39 -20.06 10.82 -20.73
N ALA A 40 -19.27 11.89 -20.71
CA ALA A 40 -19.74 13.23 -20.39
C ALA A 40 -20.42 13.88 -21.61
N ASP A 41 -19.83 13.72 -22.80
CA ASP A 41 -20.40 14.12 -24.10
C ASP A 41 -19.79 13.32 -25.29
N GLU A 42 -19.90 13.82 -26.51
CA GLU A 42 -19.37 13.13 -27.70
C GLU A 42 -17.85 12.93 -27.66
N TYR A 43 -17.08 13.82 -27.04
CA TYR A 43 -15.63 13.83 -27.05
C TYR A 43 -14.99 13.66 -25.67
N GLU A 44 -15.77 13.80 -24.59
CA GLU A 44 -15.27 13.77 -23.22
C GLU A 44 -15.79 12.58 -22.40
N TRP A 45 -14.87 12.05 -21.58
CA TRP A 45 -15.13 11.03 -20.58
C TRP A 45 -15.05 11.63 -19.18
N GLU A 46 -15.82 11.04 -18.28
CA GLU A 46 -15.86 11.40 -16.87
C GLU A 46 -15.65 10.19 -15.97
N ILE A 47 -15.20 10.46 -14.76
CA ILE A 47 -15.14 9.49 -13.68
C ILE A 47 -16.27 9.79 -12.74
N GLN A 48 -17.06 8.77 -12.45
CA GLN A 48 -18.20 8.85 -11.58
C GLN A 48 -18.03 7.88 -10.41
N SER A 49 -18.55 8.31 -9.28
CA SER A 49 -18.94 7.44 -8.16
C SER A 49 -20.45 7.32 -8.15
N ARG A 50 -21.01 6.45 -7.30
CA ARG A 50 -22.47 6.26 -7.19
C ARG A 50 -23.26 7.58 -7.07
N ASN A 51 -22.71 8.59 -6.39
CA ASN A 51 -23.44 9.80 -6.03
C ASN A 51 -22.84 11.11 -6.57
N ALA A 52 -21.72 11.06 -7.30
CA ALA A 52 -21.02 12.26 -7.74
C ALA A 52 -20.11 11.99 -8.94
N VAL A 53 -19.99 12.98 -9.82
CA VAL A 53 -18.91 13.06 -10.81
C VAL A 53 -17.67 13.61 -10.11
N ILE A 54 -16.56 12.87 -10.18
CA ILE A 54 -15.31 13.18 -9.47
C ILE A 54 -14.19 13.63 -10.43
N GLY A 55 -14.37 13.49 -11.74
CA GLY A 55 -13.47 14.03 -12.76
C GLY A 55 -14.14 14.14 -14.13
N ARG A 56 -13.79 15.16 -14.93
CA ARG A 56 -14.32 15.44 -16.27
C ARG A 56 -13.21 15.90 -17.22
N GLY A 57 -13.50 16.02 -18.51
CA GLY A 57 -12.55 16.49 -19.52
C GLY A 57 -11.43 15.49 -19.79
N LEU A 58 -11.69 14.21 -19.55
CA LEU A 58 -10.72 13.13 -19.77
C LEU A 58 -10.95 12.51 -21.14
N ASN A 59 -9.89 11.99 -21.75
CA ASN A 59 -10.05 11.01 -22.80
C ASN A 59 -10.37 9.62 -22.18
N GLU A 60 -10.77 8.69 -23.03
CA GLU A 60 -11.18 7.35 -22.60
C GLU A 60 -10.06 6.60 -21.86
N GLU A 61 -8.83 6.69 -22.35
CA GLU A 61 -7.68 5.96 -21.82
C GLU A 61 -7.30 6.44 -20.42
N PHE A 62 -7.29 7.76 -20.19
CA PHE A 62 -7.07 8.33 -18.87
C PHE A 62 -8.19 7.98 -17.90
N ALA A 63 -9.46 8.09 -18.31
CA ALA A 63 -10.58 7.73 -17.46
C ALA A 63 -10.51 6.26 -17.02
N ARG A 64 -10.22 5.35 -17.96
CA ARG A 64 -10.04 3.92 -17.68
C ARG A 64 -8.85 3.65 -16.77
N HIS A 65 -7.72 4.32 -16.99
CA HIS A 65 -6.54 4.15 -16.14
C HIS A 65 -6.84 4.58 -14.70
N ILE A 66 -7.47 5.73 -14.50
CA ILE A 66 -7.79 6.24 -13.17
C ILE A 66 -8.78 5.31 -12.46
N VAL A 67 -9.83 4.85 -13.15
CA VAL A 67 -10.79 3.89 -12.59
C VAL A 67 -10.12 2.55 -12.25
N ALA A 68 -9.14 2.09 -13.03
CA ALA A 68 -8.39 0.87 -12.72
C ALA A 68 -7.56 0.97 -11.42
N HIS A 69 -7.30 2.20 -10.94
CA HIS A 69 -6.63 2.51 -9.68
C HIS A 69 -7.62 3.07 -8.63
N ASP A 70 -8.87 2.59 -8.64
CA ASP A 70 -9.86 3.04 -7.67
C ASP A 70 -9.38 2.83 -6.21
N PRO A 71 -9.75 3.72 -5.29
CA PRO A 71 -9.29 3.69 -3.90
C PRO A 71 -9.54 2.36 -3.18
N ALA A 72 -10.68 1.69 -3.44
CA ALA A 72 -10.97 0.43 -2.77
C ALA A 72 -10.04 -0.68 -3.27
N ARG A 73 -9.63 -0.68 -4.55
CA ARG A 73 -8.57 -1.55 -5.04
C ARG A 73 -7.23 -1.23 -4.39
N VAL A 74 -6.83 0.04 -4.33
CA VAL A 74 -5.56 0.46 -3.72
C VAL A 74 -5.47 -0.02 -2.26
N LEU A 75 -6.54 0.11 -1.49
CA LEU A 75 -6.60 -0.40 -0.10
C LEU A 75 -6.42 -1.92 -0.02
N ARG A 76 -7.00 -2.69 -0.95
CA ARG A 76 -6.78 -4.15 -1.02
C ARG A 76 -5.33 -4.50 -1.37
N GLU A 77 -4.70 -3.73 -2.27
CA GLU A 77 -3.28 -3.92 -2.61
C GLU A 77 -2.38 -3.58 -1.41
N ILE A 78 -2.70 -2.54 -0.63
CA ILE A 78 -1.96 -2.19 0.59
C ILE A 78 -2.08 -3.30 1.64
N ASP A 79 -3.28 -3.81 1.91
CA ASP A 79 -3.49 -4.95 2.81
C ASP A 79 -2.68 -6.18 2.38
N ALA A 80 -2.67 -6.49 1.07
CA ALA A 80 -1.85 -7.56 0.53
C ALA A 80 -0.34 -7.32 0.77
N LYS A 81 0.15 -6.09 0.54
CA LYS A 81 1.55 -5.73 0.78
C LYS A 81 1.93 -5.85 2.26
N ARG A 82 1.06 -5.43 3.19
CA ARG A 82 1.30 -5.58 4.65
C ARG A 82 1.42 -7.04 5.07
N ARG A 83 0.57 -7.92 4.53
CA ARG A 83 0.71 -9.37 4.78
C ARG A 83 2.01 -9.93 4.22
N ILE A 84 2.47 -9.44 3.07
CA ILE A 84 3.78 -9.84 2.53
C ILE A 84 4.92 -9.35 3.44
N THR A 85 4.84 -8.14 3.98
CA THR A 85 5.88 -7.64 4.92
C THR A 85 5.93 -8.47 6.20
N GLU A 86 4.77 -8.85 6.76
CA GLU A 86 4.69 -9.76 7.91
C GLU A 86 5.34 -11.12 7.62
N LEU A 87 5.15 -11.67 6.42
CA LEU A 87 5.81 -12.93 6.00
C LEU A 87 7.32 -12.79 5.81
N CYS A 88 7.82 -11.57 5.62
CA CYS A 88 9.25 -11.29 5.48
C CYS A 88 9.94 -11.05 6.84
N GLU A 89 9.18 -10.79 7.90
CA GLU A 89 9.73 -10.60 9.24
C GLU A 89 10.23 -11.93 9.82
N PRO A 90 11.46 -11.97 10.38
CA PRO A 90 11.91 -13.13 11.13
C PRO A 90 11.03 -13.35 12.37
N PRO A 91 10.64 -14.60 12.67
CA PRO A 91 9.84 -14.87 13.87
C PRO A 91 10.63 -14.52 15.13
N LEU A 92 9.94 -14.05 16.17
CA LEU A 92 10.56 -13.85 17.47
C LEU A 92 10.80 -15.20 18.17
N VAL A 93 12.03 -15.40 18.64
CA VAL A 93 12.46 -16.57 19.41
C VAL A 93 12.58 -16.17 20.86
N GLU A 94 11.88 -16.89 21.74
CA GLU A 94 12.03 -16.72 23.20
C GLU A 94 13.39 -17.25 23.64
N VAL A 95 14.18 -16.41 24.30
CA VAL A 95 15.53 -16.73 24.82
C VAL A 95 15.64 -16.53 26.33
N THR A 96 14.49 -16.54 27.01
CA THR A 96 14.39 -16.45 28.47
C THR A 96 15.25 -17.52 29.15
N SER A 97 16.15 -17.13 30.06
CA SER A 97 16.97 -18.08 30.80
C SER A 97 16.20 -18.69 31.96
N PRO A 98 16.49 -19.94 32.36
CA PRO A 98 15.93 -20.52 33.58
C PRO A 98 16.37 -19.69 34.81
N GLY A 99 15.45 -18.92 35.37
CA GLY A 99 15.70 -18.01 36.50
C GLY A 99 15.30 -16.55 36.25
N ASP A 100 15.02 -16.18 35.00
CA ASP A 100 14.54 -14.83 34.67
C ASP A 100 13.08 -14.66 35.10
N SER A 101 12.77 -13.51 35.71
CA SER A 101 11.39 -13.14 36.09
C SER A 101 10.56 -12.61 34.92
N GLU A 102 11.22 -12.21 33.82
CA GLU A 102 10.60 -11.64 32.63
C GLU A 102 11.01 -12.42 31.38
N ARG A 103 10.10 -12.53 30.41
CA ARG A 103 10.39 -13.19 29.13
C ARG A 103 11.21 -12.28 28.22
N SER A 104 12.20 -12.84 27.55
CA SER A 104 13.04 -12.14 26.57
C SER A 104 12.93 -12.77 25.19
N PHE A 105 12.91 -11.94 24.14
CA PHE A 105 12.75 -12.37 22.76
C PHE A 105 13.81 -11.72 21.87
N ILE A 106 14.33 -12.48 20.91
CA ILE A 106 15.20 -11.98 19.85
C ILE A 106 14.62 -12.36 18.48
N PRO A 107 14.92 -11.60 17.41
CA PRO A 107 14.62 -12.05 16.06
C PRO A 107 15.34 -13.38 15.77
N GLY A 108 14.59 -14.38 15.31
CA GLY A 108 15.12 -15.65 14.83
C GLY A 108 15.73 -15.54 13.43
N GLU A 109 16.03 -16.70 12.83
CA GLU A 109 16.39 -16.75 11.42
C GLU A 109 15.15 -16.51 10.55
N GLY A 110 15.16 -15.43 9.77
CA GLY A 110 14.10 -15.14 8.80
C GLY A 110 14.28 -15.95 7.51
N PRO A 111 13.24 -16.02 6.66
CA PRO A 111 13.37 -16.63 5.35
C PRO A 111 14.49 -15.96 4.52
N PRO A 112 15.35 -16.71 3.82
CA PRO A 112 16.48 -16.15 3.08
C PRO A 112 16.07 -15.16 1.97
N TRP A 113 14.80 -15.17 1.57
CA TRP A 113 14.24 -14.30 0.54
C TRP A 113 13.58 -13.03 1.07
N GLY A 114 13.36 -12.89 2.39
CA GLY A 114 12.56 -11.79 2.96
C GLY A 114 13.09 -10.40 2.59
N LEU A 115 14.41 -10.19 2.74
CA LEU A 115 15.03 -8.92 2.37
C LEU A 115 14.85 -8.56 0.88
N ASN A 116 14.97 -9.53 -0.02
CA ASN A 116 14.82 -9.30 -1.46
C ASN A 116 13.39 -8.92 -1.81
N VAL A 117 12.40 -9.54 -1.15
CA VAL A 117 10.99 -9.18 -1.33
C VAL A 117 10.72 -7.76 -0.83
N LEU A 118 11.25 -7.38 0.34
CA LEU A 118 11.11 -6.01 0.85
C LEU A 118 11.71 -4.97 -0.11
N LYS A 119 12.88 -5.24 -0.69
CA LYS A 119 13.49 -4.37 -1.72
C LYS A 119 12.61 -4.22 -2.97
N LEU A 120 12.00 -5.31 -3.43
CA LEU A 120 11.08 -5.29 -4.57
C LEU A 120 9.79 -4.52 -4.27
N LEU A 121 9.24 -4.66 -3.06
CA LEU A 121 8.08 -3.89 -2.61
C LEU A 121 8.38 -2.40 -2.48
N ALA A 122 9.64 -2.04 -2.18
CA ALA A 122 10.07 -0.65 -2.08
C ALA A 122 10.32 0.01 -3.45
N LEU A 123 10.51 -0.76 -4.53
CA LEU A 123 10.87 -0.24 -5.86
C LEU A 123 9.89 0.79 -6.43
N PRO A 124 8.55 0.65 -6.31
CA PRO A 124 7.60 1.68 -6.76
C PRO A 124 7.75 3.02 -6.04
N TYR A 125 8.48 3.04 -4.92
CA TYR A 125 8.70 4.22 -4.09
C TYR A 125 10.10 4.83 -4.29
N ALA A 126 10.86 4.40 -5.30
CA ALA A 126 12.23 4.85 -5.54
C ALA A 126 12.37 6.38 -5.70
N ASP A 127 11.33 7.04 -6.21
CA ASP A 127 11.30 8.50 -6.40
C ASP A 127 10.85 9.27 -5.13
N ARG A 128 10.53 8.56 -4.04
CA ARG A 128 10.05 9.21 -2.81
C ARG A 128 11.22 9.67 -1.92
N PRO A 129 11.09 10.82 -1.24
CA PRO A 129 12.06 11.25 -0.24
C PRO A 129 12.32 10.17 0.82
N GLY A 130 13.60 9.97 1.15
CA GLY A 130 14.02 8.98 2.13
C GLY A 130 14.28 7.58 1.56
N TYR A 131 13.96 7.32 0.28
CA TYR A 131 14.46 6.12 -0.41
C TYR A 131 15.99 6.15 -0.47
N ARG A 132 16.63 5.00 -0.18
CA ARG A 132 18.10 4.83 -0.23
C ARG A 132 18.47 3.90 -1.37
N GLU A 133 19.49 4.25 -2.16
CA GLU A 133 19.96 3.41 -3.29
C GLU A 133 20.40 2.00 -2.86
N GLU A 134 20.84 1.82 -1.62
CA GLU A 134 21.16 0.49 -1.04
C GLU A 134 19.94 -0.45 -0.97
N TRP A 135 18.72 0.09 -1.03
CA TRP A 135 17.46 -0.66 -1.07
C TRP A 135 17.07 -1.09 -2.49
N ARG A 136 17.75 -0.60 -3.52
CA ARG A 136 17.56 -1.10 -4.88
C ARG A 136 18.00 -2.58 -4.93
N PRO A 137 17.22 -3.47 -5.57
CA PRO A 137 17.59 -4.87 -5.78
C PRO A 137 18.92 -5.04 -6.50
#